data_AF-A0A2V5TU57-F1
#
_entry.id   AF-A0A2V5TU57-F1
#
_cell.length_a   1.000
_cell.length_b   1.000
_cell.length_c   1.000
_cell.angle_alpha   90.00
_cell.angle_beta   90.00
_cell.angle_gamma   90.00
#
_symmetry.space_group_name_H-M   'P 1'
#
loop_
_entity.id
_entity.type
_entity.pdbx_description
1 polymer ?
#
loop_
_entity_poly.entity_id
_entity_poly.type
_entity_poly.pdbx_seq_one_letter_code
_entity_poly.pdbx_strand_id
1 'polypeptide(L)'
;MKRRRLLIAIALVLGLFILCTLFRPARTEPMHKSRKFSFWIQGIKLPNRENNRFVEATLEIGSPAVPYLIKEIRSQDSSLIRSSLYSKLWKSLPNWARNRVHPPTSGAGTIPALAYTLGCLGHEARDAIPTLVRLLDDRERSVRYYAVWALGQIGATEVRSAISQLLRDNDTSVREQAKRALETIEFSDRNVARQ
;
A
#
# COMPACT_ATOMS: atom_id res chain seq x y z
N MET A 1 54.74 -5.00 -6.90
CA MET A 1 54.08 -3.78 -6.34
C MET A 1 52.71 -3.44 -6.97
N LYS A 2 52.52 -3.56 -8.30
CA LYS A 2 51.26 -3.16 -8.99
C LYS A 2 50.01 -3.96 -8.56
N ARG A 3 50.11 -5.29 -8.35
CA ARG A 3 48.97 -6.15 -7.94
C ARG A 3 48.40 -5.83 -6.55
N ARG A 4 49.25 -5.49 -5.57
CA ARG A 4 48.79 -5.12 -4.21
C ARG A 4 48.00 -3.81 -4.20
N ARG A 5 48.41 -2.82 -5.01
CA ARG A 5 47.69 -1.54 -5.14
C ARG A 5 46.32 -1.71 -5.82
N LEU A 6 46.23 -2.61 -6.80
CA LEU A 6 44.97 -2.93 -7.48
C LEU A 6 43.96 -3.60 -6.53
N LEU A 7 44.41 -4.55 -5.69
CA LEU A 7 43.56 -5.22 -4.71
C LEU A 7 43.01 -4.26 -3.64
N ILE A 8 43.84 -3.31 -3.18
CA ILE A 8 43.41 -2.28 -2.22
C ILE A 8 42.37 -1.34 -2.85
N ALA A 9 42.56 -0.93 -4.10
CA ALA A 9 41.61 -0.07 -4.81
C ALA A 9 40.24 -0.76 -5.00
N ILE A 10 40.24 -2.05 -5.38
CA ILE A 10 39.00 -2.83 -5.52
C ILE A 10 38.28 -2.97 -4.17
N ALA A 11 39.02 -3.26 -3.09
CA ALA A 11 38.45 -3.36 -1.75
C ALA A 11 37.84 -2.03 -1.27
N LEU A 12 38.46 -0.89 -1.59
CA LEU A 12 37.93 0.44 -1.27
C LEU A 12 36.66 0.76 -2.07
N VAL A 13 36.62 0.42 -3.36
CA VAL A 13 35.43 0.63 -4.20
C VAL A 13 34.28 -0.27 -3.77
N LEU A 14 34.55 -1.54 -3.47
CA LEU A 14 33.55 -2.47 -2.91
C LEU A 14 33.09 -2.02 -1.53
N GLY A 15 34.00 -1.52 -0.68
CA GLY A 15 33.67 -0.95 0.61
C GLY A 15 32.79 0.30 0.51
N LEU A 16 33.09 1.20 -0.43
CA LEU A 16 32.31 2.41 -0.69
C LEU A 16 30.93 2.06 -1.28
N PHE A 17 30.86 1.04 -2.14
CA PHE A 17 29.62 0.53 -2.70
C PHE A 17 28.74 -0.11 -1.63
N ILE A 18 29.32 -0.97 -0.77
CA ILE A 18 28.65 -1.57 0.38
C ILE A 18 28.18 -0.46 1.35
N LEU A 19 29.04 0.52 1.64
CA LEU A 19 28.69 1.67 2.48
C LEU A 19 27.52 2.47 1.87
N CYS A 20 27.50 2.75 0.57
CA CYS A 20 26.38 3.41 -0.11
C CYS A 20 25.09 2.56 -0.15
N THR A 21 25.19 1.23 -0.20
CA THR A 21 24.01 0.36 -0.12
C THR A 21 23.44 0.25 1.31
N LEU A 22 24.30 0.29 2.33
CA LEU A 22 23.93 0.23 3.74
C LEU A 22 23.49 1.60 4.28
N PHE A 23 24.05 2.71 3.78
CA PHE A 23 23.63 4.09 4.03
C PHE A 23 22.56 4.56 3.02
N ARG A 24 21.65 3.67 2.62
CA ARG A 24 20.36 4.17 2.13
C ARG A 24 19.64 4.77 3.34
N PRO A 25 19.38 6.09 3.38
CA PRO A 25 18.65 6.67 4.50
C PRO A 25 17.33 5.91 4.63
N ALA A 26 17.11 5.29 5.78
CA ALA A 26 15.82 4.71 6.11
C ALA A 26 14.81 5.84 5.92
N ARG A 27 13.95 5.75 4.89
CA ARG A 27 12.97 6.80 4.59
C ARG A 27 12.23 7.08 5.89
N THR A 28 12.49 8.25 6.47
CA THR A 28 11.96 8.67 7.75
C THR A 28 10.45 8.64 7.63
N GLU A 29 9.80 7.96 8.58
CA GLU A 29 8.35 7.90 8.65
C GLU A 29 7.77 9.32 8.58
N PRO A 30 6.85 9.62 7.64
CA PRO A 30 6.35 10.97 7.48
C PRO A 30 5.64 11.42 8.74
N MET A 31 5.87 12.67 9.12
CA MET A 31 5.26 13.28 10.30
C MET A 31 4.12 14.17 9.87
N HIS A 32 2.96 14.00 10.50
CA HIS A 32 1.83 14.91 10.36
C HIS A 32 1.37 15.32 11.77
N LYS A 33 1.29 16.64 12.00
CA LYS A 33 0.95 17.26 13.30
C LYS A 33 1.76 16.69 14.48
N SER A 34 3.08 16.59 14.31
CA SER A 34 4.02 16.06 15.31
C SER A 34 3.77 14.62 15.74
N ARG A 35 2.99 13.86 14.96
CA ARG A 35 2.75 12.43 15.15
C ARG A 35 3.28 11.66 13.95
N LYS A 36 3.82 10.48 14.23
CA LYS A 36 4.25 9.48 13.26
C LYS A 36 3.07 8.99 12.43
N PHE A 37 3.27 8.71 11.14
CA PHE A 37 2.21 8.21 10.26
C PHE A 37 1.54 6.92 10.79
N SER A 38 2.31 6.02 11.42
CA SER A 38 1.81 4.83 12.13
C SER A 38 0.74 5.12 13.17
N PHE A 39 0.80 6.28 13.84
CA PHE A 39 -0.22 6.69 14.81
C PHE A 39 -1.59 6.87 14.14
N TRP A 40 -1.60 7.44 12.93
CA TRP A 40 -2.82 7.69 12.17
C TRP A 40 -3.43 6.39 11.61
N ILE A 41 -2.60 5.39 11.35
CA ILE A 41 -3.04 4.05 10.90
C ILE A 41 -3.73 3.27 12.03
N GLN A 42 -3.29 3.44 13.28
CA GLN A 42 -3.86 2.73 14.44
C GLN A 42 -5.32 3.14 14.75
N GLY A 43 -5.79 4.26 14.21
CA GLY A 43 -7.15 4.77 14.40
C GLY A 43 -8.13 4.49 13.26
N ILE A 44 -7.74 3.71 12.25
CA ILE A 44 -8.58 3.46 11.07
C ILE A 44 -9.84 2.68 11.47
N LYS A 45 -10.97 3.38 11.52
CA LYS A 45 -12.29 2.76 11.31
C LYS A 45 -12.57 2.81 9.80
N LEU A 46 -13.16 1.74 9.26
CA LEU A 46 -13.63 1.63 7.86
C LEU A 46 -14.13 2.99 7.33
N PRO A 47 -13.93 3.32 6.03
CA PRO A 47 -14.21 4.64 5.48
C PRO A 47 -15.73 4.90 5.37
N ASN A 48 -16.40 5.11 6.51
CA ASN A 48 -17.58 5.95 6.54
C ASN A 48 -17.06 7.39 6.49
N ARG A 49 -17.53 8.11 5.46
CA ARG A 49 -17.06 9.43 4.98
C ARG A 49 -16.86 10.54 6.02
N GLU A 50 -17.24 10.33 7.27
CA GLU A 50 -17.42 11.44 8.23
C GLU A 50 -16.26 11.66 9.21
N ASN A 51 -15.21 10.82 9.26
CA ASN A 51 -14.14 11.02 10.26
C ASN A 51 -12.78 10.39 9.90
N ASN A 52 -12.33 10.53 8.64
CA ASN A 52 -11.12 9.85 8.20
C ASN A 52 -9.88 10.76 8.30
N ARG A 53 -9.50 11.15 9.53
CA ARG A 53 -8.28 11.91 9.84
C ARG A 53 -7.02 11.28 9.23
N PHE A 54 -7.06 9.97 9.00
CA PHE A 54 -6.01 9.24 8.30
C PHE A 54 -5.92 9.61 6.81
N VAL A 55 -7.06 9.68 6.11
CA VAL A 55 -7.12 10.13 4.71
C VAL A 55 -6.63 11.58 4.62
N GLU A 56 -7.12 12.46 5.51
CA GLU A 56 -6.71 13.86 5.56
C GLU A 56 -5.19 13.98 5.75
N ALA A 57 -4.63 13.31 6.76
CA ALA A 57 -3.18 13.30 6.99
C ALA A 57 -2.40 12.77 5.77
N THR A 58 -2.94 11.76 5.08
CA THR A 58 -2.31 11.19 3.89
C THR A 58 -2.34 12.16 2.71
N LEU A 59 -3.47 12.83 2.48
CA LEU A 59 -3.63 13.83 1.43
C LEU A 59 -2.77 15.06 1.69
N GLU A 60 -2.65 15.50 2.95
CA GLU A 60 -1.74 16.59 3.33
C GLU A 60 -0.26 16.22 3.15
N ILE A 61 0.11 14.96 3.37
CA ILE A 61 1.48 14.48 3.10
C ILE A 61 1.73 14.34 1.60
N GLY A 62 0.74 13.87 0.83
CA GLY A 62 0.80 13.66 -0.62
C GLY A 62 1.66 12.45 -1.03
N SER A 63 2.24 12.49 -2.23
CA SER A 63 3.14 11.47 -2.81
C SER A 63 4.17 10.84 -1.83
N PRO A 64 4.83 11.58 -0.91
CA PRO A 64 5.71 10.98 0.10
C PRO A 64 5.08 9.90 0.99
N ALA A 65 3.75 9.86 1.14
CA ALA A 65 3.04 8.83 1.90
C ALA A 65 2.96 7.48 1.16
N VAL A 66 2.95 7.49 -0.18
CA VAL A 66 2.79 6.30 -1.04
C VAL A 66 3.73 5.14 -0.68
N PRO A 67 5.06 5.32 -0.59
CA PRO A 67 5.96 4.22 -0.23
C PRO A 67 5.70 3.65 1.17
N TYR A 68 5.21 4.47 2.10
CA TYR A 68 4.85 4.01 3.43
C TYR A 68 3.56 3.17 3.39
N LEU A 69 2.54 3.63 2.66
CA LEU A 69 1.29 2.89 2.46
C LEU A 69 1.53 1.53 1.80
N ILE A 70 2.38 1.47 0.77
CA ILE A 70 2.79 0.22 0.12
C ILE A 70 3.48 -0.71 1.11
N LYS A 71 4.43 -0.19 1.90
CA LYS A 71 5.15 -0.97 2.91
C LYS A 71 4.17 -1.56 3.94
N GLU A 72 3.19 -0.78 4.36
CA GLU A 72 2.19 -1.20 5.34
C GLU A 72 1.24 -2.26 4.77
N ILE A 73 0.77 -2.10 3.54
CA ILE A 73 -0.05 -3.15 2.87
C ILE A 73 0.76 -4.45 2.80
N ARG A 74 2.03 -4.38 2.39
CA ARG A 74 2.89 -5.55 2.27
C ARG A 74 3.20 -6.23 3.60
N SER A 75 3.34 -5.49 4.69
CA SER A 75 3.54 -6.07 6.02
C SER A 75 2.29 -6.78 6.53
N GLN A 76 1.11 -6.23 6.24
CA GLN A 76 -0.19 -6.75 6.69
C GLN A 76 -0.75 -7.88 5.82
N ASP A 77 -0.23 -8.05 4.60
CA ASP A 77 -0.60 -9.13 3.69
C ASP A 77 -0.06 -10.51 4.10
N SER A 78 0.65 -10.59 5.24
CA SER A 78 1.13 -11.87 5.78
C SER A 78 -0.04 -12.76 6.20
N SER A 79 -0.09 -13.98 5.64
CA SER A 79 -1.09 -15.01 5.96
C SER A 79 -1.16 -15.32 7.46
N LEU A 80 -0.03 -15.17 8.17
CA LEU A 80 0.06 -15.34 9.62
C LEU A 80 -0.73 -14.26 10.36
N ILE A 81 -0.62 -12.99 9.99
CA ILE A 81 -1.32 -11.87 10.66
C ILE A 81 -2.84 -11.99 10.45
N ARG A 82 -3.22 -12.48 9.26
CA ARG A 82 -4.61 -12.77 8.87
C ARG A 82 -5.15 -14.09 9.43
N SER A 83 -4.35 -14.84 10.20
CA SER A 83 -4.74 -16.13 10.76
C SER A 83 -5.55 -15.98 12.05
N SER A 84 -6.49 -16.90 12.27
CA SER A 84 -7.24 -16.98 13.53
C SER A 84 -6.35 -17.34 14.72
N LEU A 85 -5.19 -17.97 14.47
CA LEU A 85 -4.20 -18.27 15.49
C LEU A 85 -3.53 -16.99 16.00
N TYR A 86 -3.12 -16.10 15.10
CA TYR A 86 -2.49 -14.83 15.47
C TYR A 86 -3.46 -13.93 16.24
N SER A 87 -4.74 -13.90 15.87
CA SER A 87 -5.74 -13.13 16.60
C SER A 87 -5.99 -13.65 18.02
N LYS A 88 -5.95 -14.96 18.22
CA LYS A 88 -6.00 -15.58 19.55
C LYS A 88 -4.74 -15.27 20.35
N LEU A 89 -3.55 -15.50 19.78
CA LEU A 89 -2.26 -15.23 20.41
C LEU A 89 -2.17 -13.77 20.86
N TRP A 90 -2.54 -12.83 19.99
CA TRP A 90 -2.47 -11.41 20.32
C TRP A 90 -3.38 -11.01 21.48
N LYS A 91 -4.61 -11.55 21.57
CA LYS A 91 -5.52 -11.32 22.70
C LYS A 91 -4.92 -11.83 24.02
N SER A 92 -4.17 -12.92 23.96
CA SER A 92 -3.50 -13.53 25.12
C SER A 92 -2.18 -12.84 25.51
N LEU A 93 -1.64 -11.94 24.68
CA LEU A 93 -0.39 -11.24 24.99
C LEU A 93 -0.57 -10.20 26.12
N PRO A 94 0.44 -9.99 26.99
CA PRO A 94 0.49 -8.85 27.89
C PRO A 94 0.51 -7.50 27.15
N ASN A 95 0.04 -6.42 27.79
CA ASN A 95 -0.05 -5.09 27.16
C ASN A 95 1.29 -4.59 26.59
N TRP A 96 2.41 -4.83 27.30
CA TRP A 96 3.73 -4.43 26.82
C TRP A 96 4.13 -5.15 25.52
N ALA A 97 3.68 -6.39 25.31
CA ALA A 97 3.97 -7.17 24.11
C ALA A 97 3.02 -6.76 22.98
N ARG A 98 1.72 -6.55 23.25
CA ARG A 98 0.77 -6.03 22.25
C ARG A 98 1.20 -4.70 21.64
N ASN A 99 1.88 -3.85 22.41
CA ASN A 99 2.39 -2.56 21.91
C ASN A 99 3.64 -2.69 21.02
N ARG A 100 4.28 -3.87 20.96
CA ARG A 100 5.49 -4.12 20.15
C ARG A 100 5.21 -4.89 18.86
N VAL A 101 4.09 -5.59 18.78
CA VAL A 101 3.65 -6.33 17.59
C VAL A 101 2.37 -5.74 17.01
N HIS A 102 2.26 -5.76 15.69
CA HIS A 102 1.07 -5.25 15.01
C HIS A 102 -0.19 -6.01 15.46
N PRO A 103 -1.31 -5.31 15.73
CA PRO A 103 -2.55 -5.97 16.07
C PRO A 103 -3.03 -6.87 14.92
N PRO A 104 -3.75 -7.97 15.21
CA PRO A 104 -4.37 -8.81 14.19
C PRO A 104 -5.29 -7.93 13.36
N THR A 105 -4.96 -7.74 12.10
CA THR A 105 -5.86 -7.11 11.16
C THR A 105 -6.88 -8.17 10.75
N SER A 106 -8.13 -7.99 11.14
CA SER A 106 -9.19 -8.49 10.27
C SER A 106 -8.98 -7.76 8.96
N GLY A 107 -8.79 -8.49 7.85
CA GLY A 107 -8.60 -7.88 6.53
C GLY A 107 -9.66 -6.81 6.20
N ALA A 108 -10.78 -6.84 6.90
CA ALA A 108 -11.91 -5.95 6.82
C ALA A 108 -11.62 -4.46 7.02
N GLY A 109 -10.64 -4.05 7.82
CA GLY A 109 -10.53 -2.63 8.20
C GLY A 109 -9.41 -1.88 7.49
N THR A 110 -8.18 -2.35 7.68
CA THR A 110 -6.97 -1.56 7.44
C THR A 110 -6.54 -1.57 5.98
N ILE A 111 -6.47 -2.75 5.35
CA ILE A 111 -6.07 -2.87 3.95
C ILE A 111 -7.05 -2.15 3.00
N PRO A 112 -8.38 -2.29 3.15
CA PRO A 112 -9.36 -1.51 2.41
C PRO A 112 -9.15 0.01 2.54
N ALA A 113 -8.86 0.50 3.74
CA ALA A 113 -8.60 1.92 3.97
C ALA A 113 -7.30 2.38 3.33
N LEU A 114 -6.23 1.57 3.38
CA LEU A 114 -4.96 1.87 2.72
C LEU A 114 -5.10 1.89 1.19
N ALA A 115 -5.85 0.94 0.63
CA ALA A 115 -6.17 0.95 -0.80
C ALA A 115 -7.00 2.17 -1.18
N TYR A 116 -8.01 2.51 -0.37
CA TYR A 116 -8.80 3.72 -0.56
C TYR A 116 -7.95 5.00 -0.52
N THR A 117 -7.04 5.16 0.44
CA THR A 117 -6.19 6.37 0.50
C THR A 117 -5.25 6.47 -0.68
N LEU A 118 -4.71 5.35 -1.17
CA LEU A 118 -3.94 5.32 -2.42
C LEU A 118 -4.79 5.78 -3.62
N GLY A 119 -6.06 5.38 -3.69
CA GLY A 119 -6.97 5.86 -4.73
C GLY A 119 -7.27 7.36 -4.61
N CYS A 120 -7.40 7.90 -3.39
CA CYS A 120 -7.58 9.34 -3.17
C CYS A 120 -6.38 10.18 -3.62
N LEU A 121 -5.16 9.64 -3.57
CA LEU A 121 -3.95 10.28 -4.12
C LEU A 121 -3.92 10.27 -5.66
N GLY A 122 -4.77 9.46 -6.31
CA GLY A 122 -4.89 9.40 -7.77
C GLY A 122 -3.55 9.09 -8.45
N HIS A 123 -3.23 9.85 -9.51
CA HIS A 123 -1.99 9.68 -10.29
C HIS A 123 -0.70 9.59 -9.44
N GLU A 124 -0.63 10.31 -8.31
CA GLU A 124 0.57 10.30 -7.46
C GLU A 124 0.87 8.93 -6.85
N ALA A 125 -0.13 8.05 -6.77
CA ALA A 125 -0.01 6.69 -6.24
C ALA A 125 0.29 5.63 -7.31
N ARG A 126 0.76 6.01 -8.51
CA ARG A 126 1.13 5.06 -9.58
C ARG A 126 2.12 3.97 -9.12
N ASP A 127 3.06 4.31 -8.24
CA ASP A 127 4.01 3.34 -7.67
C ASP A 127 3.32 2.21 -6.87
N ALA A 128 2.07 2.40 -6.46
CA ALA A 128 1.29 1.40 -5.73
C ALA A 128 0.58 0.39 -6.62
N ILE A 129 0.54 0.60 -7.94
CA ILE A 129 -0.19 -0.26 -8.89
C ILE A 129 0.17 -1.75 -8.71
N PRO A 130 1.45 -2.17 -8.67
CA PRO A 130 1.79 -3.59 -8.49
C PRO A 130 1.26 -4.17 -7.17
N THR A 131 1.20 -3.35 -6.11
CA THR A 131 0.69 -3.77 -4.81
C THR A 131 -0.83 -3.89 -4.84
N LEU A 132 -1.53 -2.95 -5.47
CA LEU A 132 -2.98 -2.97 -5.63
C LEU A 132 -3.46 -4.11 -6.54
N VAL A 133 -2.71 -4.44 -7.60
CA VAL A 133 -3.02 -5.60 -8.46
C VAL A 133 -3.02 -6.90 -7.67
N ARG A 134 -2.07 -7.09 -6.75
CA ARG A 134 -2.05 -8.28 -5.90
C ARG A 134 -3.28 -8.40 -4.99
N LEU A 135 -3.89 -7.27 -4.62
CA LEU A 135 -5.10 -7.23 -3.80
C LEU A 135 -6.37 -7.57 -4.58
N LEU A 136 -6.31 -7.65 -5.91
CA LEU A 136 -7.45 -8.06 -6.74
C LEU A 136 -7.84 -9.53 -6.51
N ASP A 137 -6.90 -10.36 -6.06
CA ASP A 137 -7.14 -11.78 -5.75
C ASP A 137 -7.36 -12.03 -4.25
N ASP A 138 -7.55 -10.97 -3.45
CA ASP A 138 -7.71 -11.12 -2.01
C ASP A 138 -8.99 -11.91 -1.68
N ARG A 139 -8.91 -12.81 -0.69
CA ARG A 139 -10.08 -13.56 -0.20
C ARG A 139 -11.21 -12.65 0.26
N GLU A 140 -10.87 -11.47 0.75
CA GLU A 140 -11.83 -10.54 1.29
C GLU A 140 -12.37 -9.58 0.23
N ARG A 141 -13.69 -9.62 0.05
CA ARG A 141 -14.43 -8.77 -0.88
C ARG A 141 -14.11 -7.28 -0.74
N SER A 142 -14.02 -6.77 0.49
CA SER A 142 -13.76 -5.36 0.75
C SER A 142 -12.40 -4.94 0.20
N VAL A 143 -11.37 -5.76 0.41
CA VAL A 143 -10.02 -5.55 -0.12
C VAL A 143 -10.06 -5.49 -1.65
N ARG A 144 -10.68 -6.49 -2.30
CA ARG A 144 -10.83 -6.50 -3.78
C ARG A 144 -11.55 -5.25 -4.28
N TYR A 145 -12.67 -4.89 -3.65
CA TYR A 145 -13.47 -3.73 -4.02
C TYR A 145 -12.65 -2.42 -4.00
N TYR A 146 -11.94 -2.14 -2.91
CA TYR A 146 -11.17 -0.90 -2.80
C TYR A 146 -9.90 -0.92 -3.65
N ALA A 147 -9.30 -2.09 -3.90
CA ALA A 147 -8.19 -2.21 -4.84
C ALA A 147 -8.62 -1.84 -6.26
N VAL A 148 -9.76 -2.36 -6.73
CA VAL A 148 -10.34 -1.99 -8.03
C VAL A 148 -10.67 -0.51 -8.10
N TRP A 149 -11.32 0.02 -7.06
CA TRP A 149 -11.66 1.44 -6.99
C TRP A 149 -10.40 2.31 -7.10
N ALA A 150 -9.36 1.98 -6.34
CA ALA A 150 -8.11 2.73 -6.33
C ALA A 150 -7.40 2.70 -7.69
N LEU A 151 -7.30 1.54 -8.34
CA LEU A 151 -6.72 1.42 -9.68
C LEU A 151 -7.48 2.26 -10.72
N GLY A 152 -8.80 2.36 -10.59
CA GLY A 152 -9.63 3.26 -11.40
C GLY A 152 -9.29 4.73 -11.20
N GLN A 153 -9.17 5.18 -9.93
CA GLN A 153 -8.82 6.57 -9.61
C GLN A 153 -7.38 6.94 -9.99
N ILE A 154 -6.45 6.01 -9.89
CA ILE A 154 -5.05 6.19 -10.32
C ILE A 154 -4.97 6.33 -11.86
N GLY A 155 -5.94 5.79 -12.59
CA GLY A 155 -5.90 5.72 -14.05
C GLY A 155 -4.88 4.69 -14.53
N ALA A 156 -4.86 3.51 -13.89
CA ALA A 156 -3.92 2.44 -14.17
C ALA A 156 -4.34 1.65 -15.43
N THR A 157 -3.96 2.15 -16.60
CA THR A 157 -4.40 1.62 -17.90
C THR A 157 -3.72 0.30 -18.24
N GLU A 158 -2.50 0.11 -17.74
CA GLU A 158 -1.69 -1.10 -17.89
C GLU A 158 -2.29 -2.34 -17.21
N VAL A 159 -3.24 -2.17 -16.28
CA VAL A 159 -3.88 -3.27 -15.54
C VAL A 159 -5.33 -3.52 -15.95
N ARG A 160 -5.80 -2.96 -17.07
CA ARG A 160 -7.15 -3.19 -17.60
C ARG A 160 -7.51 -4.67 -17.69
N SER A 161 -6.58 -5.50 -18.14
CA SER A 161 -6.81 -6.95 -18.25
C SER A 161 -7.10 -7.59 -16.89
N ALA A 162 -6.35 -7.21 -15.85
CA ALA A 162 -6.56 -7.71 -14.49
C ALA A 162 -7.92 -7.24 -13.92
N ILE A 163 -8.29 -5.97 -14.12
CA ILE A 163 -9.59 -5.45 -13.68
C ILE A 163 -10.76 -6.15 -14.42
N SER A 164 -10.60 -6.45 -15.71
CA SER A 164 -11.62 -7.15 -16.51
C SER A 164 -11.93 -8.55 -15.99
N GLN A 165 -10.98 -9.24 -15.35
CA GLN A 165 -11.23 -10.54 -14.73
C GLN A 165 -12.28 -10.43 -13.59
N LEU A 166 -12.27 -9.30 -12.86
CA LEU A 166 -13.21 -9.07 -11.76
C LEU A 166 -14.64 -8.71 -12.21
N LEU A 167 -14.88 -8.55 -13.52
CA LEU A 167 -16.25 -8.53 -14.07
C LEU A 167 -17.00 -9.86 -13.85
N ARG A 168 -16.27 -10.93 -13.51
CA ARG A 168 -16.81 -12.25 -13.16
C ARG A 168 -16.61 -12.60 -11.69
N ASP A 169 -16.27 -11.61 -10.85
CA ASP A 169 -16.13 -11.83 -9.40
C ASP A 169 -17.42 -12.41 -8.81
N ASN A 170 -17.29 -13.28 -7.81
CA ASN A 170 -18.42 -13.88 -7.12
C ASN A 170 -19.33 -12.83 -6.47
N ASP A 171 -18.76 -11.69 -6.07
CA ASP A 171 -19.51 -10.61 -5.46
C ASP A 171 -19.98 -9.54 -6.46
N THR A 172 -21.27 -9.21 -6.38
CA THR A 172 -21.92 -8.23 -7.25
C THR A 172 -21.33 -6.83 -7.20
N SER A 173 -21.02 -6.27 -6.03
CA SER A 173 -20.47 -4.91 -6.00
C SER A 173 -19.01 -4.86 -6.42
N VAL A 174 -18.26 -5.97 -6.34
CA VAL A 174 -16.92 -6.03 -6.96
C VAL A 174 -17.06 -5.98 -8.48
N ARG A 175 -18.01 -6.73 -9.06
CA ARG A 175 -18.30 -6.67 -10.51
C ARG A 175 -18.70 -5.27 -10.97
N GLU A 176 -19.61 -4.63 -10.25
CA GLU A 176 -20.05 -3.25 -10.55
C GLU A 176 -18.89 -2.26 -10.45
N GLN A 177 -18.04 -2.41 -9.43
CA GLN A 177 -16.89 -1.54 -9.25
C GLN A 177 -15.83 -1.75 -10.34
N ALA A 178 -15.62 -2.99 -10.81
CA ALA A 178 -14.75 -3.29 -11.94
C ALA A 178 -15.25 -2.61 -13.23
N LYS A 179 -16.55 -2.66 -13.49
CA LYS A 179 -17.14 -1.96 -14.63
C LYS A 179 -16.88 -0.45 -14.56
N ARG A 180 -17.16 0.19 -13.41
CA ARG A 180 -16.93 1.63 -13.20
C ARG A 180 -15.46 2.01 -13.33
N ALA A 181 -14.55 1.19 -12.80
CA ALA A 181 -13.12 1.44 -12.90
C ALA A 181 -12.64 1.40 -14.35
N LEU A 182 -13.08 0.41 -15.14
CA LEU A 182 -12.74 0.34 -16.57
C LEU A 182 -13.27 1.55 -17.35
N GLU A 183 -14.52 1.97 -17.10
CA GLU A 183 -15.10 3.18 -17.70
C GLU A 183 -14.30 4.44 -17.34
N THR A 184 -13.88 4.57 -16.08
CA THR A 184 -13.07 5.70 -15.59
C THR A 184 -11.71 5.76 -16.29
N ILE A 185 -11.04 4.60 -16.41
CA ILE A 185 -9.74 4.48 -17.07
C ILE A 185 -9.87 4.78 -18.58
N GLU A 186 -10.94 4.31 -19.22
CA GLU A 186 -11.21 4.59 -20.64
C GLU A 186 -11.49 6.07 -20.91
N PHE A 187 -12.28 6.71 -20.04
CA PHE A 187 -12.54 8.14 -20.14
C PHE A 187 -11.26 8.96 -19.97
N SER A 188 -10.41 8.60 -19.00
CA SER A 188 -9.13 9.26 -18.77
C SER A 188 -8.20 9.16 -20.00
N ASP A 189 -8.05 7.98 -20.59
CA ASP A 189 -7.22 7.76 -21.78
C ASP A 189 -7.68 8.58 -22.99
N ARG A 190 -9.00 8.63 -23.23
CA ARG A 190 -9.56 9.38 -24.37
C ARG A 190 -9.34 10.88 -24.25
N ASN A 191 -9.27 11.41 -23.03
CA ASN A 191 -9.01 12.83 -22.80
C ASN A 191 -7.54 13.19 -22.97
N VAL A 192 -6.62 12.29 -22.58
CA VAL A 192 -5.18 12.46 -22.84
C VAL A 192 -4.86 12.40 -24.33
N ALA A 193 -5.51 11.50 -25.09
CA ALA A 193 -5.28 11.36 -26.53
C ALA A 193 -5.84 12.52 -27.39
N ARG A 194 -6.58 13.46 -26.79
CA ARG A 194 -7.21 14.61 -27.46
C ARG A 194 -6.49 15.93 -27.20
N GLN A 195 -5.48 15.95 -26.33
CA GLN A 195 -4.62 17.10 -26.03
C GLN A 195 -3.29 16.95 -26.76
#